data_AF-A0A1H3LP63-F1
#
_entry.id   AF-A0A1H3LP63-F1
#
_cell.length_a   1.000
_cell.length_b   1.000
_cell.length_c   1.000
_cell.angle_alpha   90.00
_cell.angle_beta   90.00
_cell.angle_gamma   90.00
#
_symmetry.space_group_name_H-M   'P 1'
#
loop_
_entity.id
_entity.type
_entity.pdbx_description
1 polymer ?
#
loop_
_entity_poly.entity_id
_entity_poly.type
_entity_poly.pdbx_seq_one_letter_code
_entity_poly.pdbx_strand_id
1 'polypeptide(L)'
;MKRTHYQLASFTLIDLKLTLLSLAISVVSPSIAGTFEFAREHGVDIITHSSGYRGEGTSLTVTLGISPSSLHAEEMVIPIQNTISTWNNLLPTINNIVKEGSNVPADQFDFESVVLHEVGHCIGLGHPNLASESGLNSADRNFTQSTRGADNQFNLDKGPDGVSGSGDDLRGDDINLHWFRKSNNNPFSIATKVDMTTYSRDLSDLPPGNTFVANADRHVAALFGIQNTEAVMQQGVHAGEAQRTLTADDVAILRLAMSGLDKVADTADDYSLKLEFIGLTDAADIVLSFDNNRASFSVCEISAEPINSSHFVITRGQIYFNSNISWFFNNIPPPFPPQHSTPVPTIFANNATDSITLSQNDSLALTVSLDPGVYGGNQTNYWIQAITPVGTFWLNNKLEFIPSEQPLRMHEGELFAIDHFPILNISTGELPAGTYTLTFTVDDNQDGIINDTVKSTVTITITP
;
A
#
# COMPACT_ATOMS: atom_id res chain seq x y z
N MET A 1 14.59 88.70 4.27
CA MET A 1 14.39 89.20 5.66
C MET A 1 12.93 89.00 6.03
N LYS A 2 12.63 88.55 7.26
CA LYS A 2 11.34 87.92 7.66
C LYS A 2 11.06 86.59 6.94
N ARG A 3 10.22 85.71 7.48
CA ARG A 3 10.32 85.02 8.79
C ARG A 3 9.43 83.77 8.72
N THR A 4 9.89 82.70 9.36
CA THR A 4 9.22 81.43 9.67
C THR A 4 7.72 81.49 9.96
N HIS A 5 7.00 80.44 9.57
CA HIS A 5 6.11 79.69 10.48
C HIS A 5 6.09 78.19 10.12
N TYR A 6 6.20 77.34 11.13
CA TYR A 6 5.87 75.91 11.06
C TYR A 6 4.46 75.70 11.62
N GLN A 7 3.67 74.81 11.02
CA GLN A 7 2.63 74.06 11.71
C GLN A 7 2.58 72.64 11.15
N LEU A 8 2.32 71.65 12.01
CA LEU A 8 2.06 70.27 11.60
C LEU A 8 0.57 70.12 11.28
N ALA A 9 0.25 69.31 10.27
CA ALA A 9 -1.09 68.77 10.05
C ALA A 9 -0.98 67.32 9.57
N SER A 10 -1.46 66.41 10.43
CA SER A 10 -1.95 65.04 10.18
C SER A 10 -1.45 64.28 8.94
N PHE A 11 -0.66 63.22 9.17
CA PHE A 11 -0.65 62.08 8.26
C PHE A 11 -2.05 61.44 8.25
N THR A 12 -2.75 61.49 7.13
CA THR A 12 -3.88 60.59 6.88
C THR A 12 -3.33 59.21 6.53
N LEU A 13 -3.70 58.18 7.29
CA LEU A 13 -3.58 56.81 6.81
C LEU A 13 -4.40 56.71 5.51
N ILE A 14 -3.74 56.27 4.45
CA ILE A 14 -4.44 55.68 3.30
C ILE A 14 -4.57 54.20 3.63
N ASP A 15 -5.80 53.72 3.77
CA ASP A 15 -6.09 52.29 3.95
C ASP A 15 -5.68 51.53 2.69
N LEU A 16 -4.41 51.14 2.63
CA LEU A 16 -3.91 50.20 1.64
C LEU A 16 -4.48 48.82 1.99
N LYS A 17 -5.72 48.56 1.58
CA LYS A 17 -6.31 47.22 1.58
C LYS A 17 -5.44 46.31 0.72
N LEU A 18 -4.53 45.62 1.38
CA LEU A 18 -3.70 44.59 0.79
C LEU A 18 -4.60 43.36 0.57
N THR A 19 -5.34 43.37 -0.54
CA THR A 19 -6.08 42.21 -1.00
C THR A 19 -5.05 41.13 -1.34
N LEU A 20 -4.80 40.19 -0.42
CA LEU A 20 -4.10 38.96 -0.77
C LEU A 20 -4.96 38.27 -1.83
N LEU A 21 -4.48 38.29 -3.06
CA LEU A 21 -4.99 37.43 -4.12
C LEU A 21 -4.40 36.05 -3.85
N SER A 22 -5.09 35.25 -3.03
CA SER A 22 -4.80 33.83 -2.90
C SER A 22 -4.96 33.19 -4.26
N LEU A 23 -3.83 32.88 -4.90
CA LEU A 23 -3.79 32.25 -6.21
C LEU A 23 -4.10 30.76 -6.05
N ALA A 24 -5.38 30.46 -5.82
CA ALA A 24 -5.88 29.09 -5.83
C ALA A 24 -5.68 28.52 -7.25
N ILE A 25 -4.65 27.70 -7.42
CA ILE A 25 -4.30 27.13 -8.72
C ILE A 25 -5.22 25.93 -8.99
N SER A 26 -6.35 26.18 -9.67
CA SER A 26 -7.18 25.13 -10.22
C SER A 26 -6.51 24.51 -11.46
N VAL A 27 -5.55 23.62 -11.24
CA VAL A 27 -5.06 22.71 -12.28
C VAL A 27 -6.08 21.58 -12.42
N VAL A 28 -6.35 21.12 -13.65
CA VAL A 28 -6.80 19.73 -13.84
C VAL A 28 -5.51 18.91 -13.78
N SER A 29 -5.11 18.52 -12.56
CA SER A 29 -3.86 17.79 -12.35
C SER A 29 -3.89 16.48 -13.12
N PRO A 30 -2.86 16.17 -13.94
CA PRO A 30 -2.57 14.79 -14.26
C PRO A 30 -2.07 14.10 -12.99
N SER A 31 -2.68 12.99 -12.61
CA SER A 31 -2.28 12.26 -11.42
C SER A 31 -1.01 11.42 -11.65
N ILE A 32 -0.10 11.30 -10.68
CA ILE A 32 1.35 11.04 -10.94
C ILE A 32 1.81 9.59 -11.15
N ALA A 33 2.37 8.67 -10.34
CA ALA A 33 2.94 8.41 -9.02
C ALA A 33 3.86 7.15 -9.03
N GLY A 34 3.77 6.24 -8.03
CA GLY A 34 4.96 5.77 -7.29
C GLY A 34 5.60 6.90 -6.46
N THR A 35 4.89 8.02 -6.42
CA THR A 35 5.32 9.39 -6.19
C THR A 35 4.12 10.10 -5.56
N PHE A 36 4.26 11.40 -5.37
CA PHE A 36 3.13 12.22 -5.01
C PHE A 36 2.67 13.07 -6.17
N GLU A 37 1.42 13.49 -6.08
CA GLU A 37 0.86 14.57 -6.89
C GLU A 37 1.77 15.80 -6.91
N PHE A 38 1.74 16.57 -8.01
CA PHE A 38 2.58 17.73 -8.30
C PHE A 38 4.09 17.49 -8.50
N ALA A 39 4.63 16.27 -8.31
CA ALA A 39 6.06 15.98 -8.48
C ALA A 39 6.62 16.17 -9.89
N ARG A 40 5.81 15.98 -10.94
CA ARG A 40 6.21 16.18 -12.34
C ARG A 40 6.34 17.67 -12.68
N GLU A 41 5.49 18.52 -12.10
CA GLU A 41 5.37 19.94 -12.40
C GLU A 41 6.24 20.82 -11.49
N HIS A 42 6.39 20.43 -10.22
CA HIS A 42 7.04 21.24 -9.19
C HIS A 42 8.41 20.72 -8.72
N GLY A 43 8.76 19.47 -9.04
CA GLY A 43 10.09 18.92 -8.84
C GLY A 43 10.09 17.53 -8.22
N VAL A 44 11.16 16.79 -8.49
CA VAL A 44 11.20 15.34 -8.21
C VAL A 44 11.13 14.98 -6.72
N ASP A 45 11.45 15.92 -5.82
CA ASP A 45 11.46 15.73 -4.36
C ASP A 45 10.12 15.98 -3.65
N ILE A 46 9.08 16.32 -4.40
CA ILE A 46 7.75 16.67 -3.88
C ILE A 46 7.11 15.49 -3.15
N ILE A 47 6.57 15.76 -1.97
CA ILE A 47 5.59 14.93 -1.27
C ILE A 47 4.28 15.72 -1.10
N THR A 48 3.16 15.12 -1.47
CA THR A 48 1.83 15.73 -1.34
C THR A 48 1.05 14.99 -0.27
N HIS A 49 0.71 15.71 0.79
CA HIS A 49 0.03 15.20 1.96
C HIS A 49 -1.49 15.38 1.86
N SER A 50 -2.20 14.49 2.54
CA SER A 50 -3.66 14.48 2.62
C SER A 50 -4.18 15.71 3.40
N SER A 51 -5.46 16.05 3.17
CA SER A 51 -6.10 17.25 3.74
C SER A 51 -5.90 17.36 5.25
N GLY A 52 -5.56 18.58 5.69
CA GLY A 52 -5.34 18.92 7.11
C GLY A 52 -3.90 18.81 7.61
N TYR A 53 -2.98 18.15 6.91
CA TYR A 53 -1.58 18.06 7.36
C TYR A 53 -0.87 19.44 7.35
N ARG A 54 -0.08 19.75 8.38
CA ARG A 54 0.60 21.06 8.52
C ARG A 54 2.05 21.00 9.04
N GLY A 55 2.68 19.82 9.07
CA GLY A 55 4.03 19.65 9.63
C GLY A 55 4.09 19.41 11.14
N GLU A 56 3.00 18.93 11.73
CA GLU A 56 2.91 18.53 13.15
C GLU A 56 2.20 17.17 13.22
N GLY A 57 2.69 16.28 14.09
CA GLY A 57 2.23 14.90 14.13
C GLY A 57 0.85 14.74 14.77
N THR A 58 -0.05 14.01 14.10
CA THR A 58 -1.48 14.01 14.44
C THR A 58 -2.25 12.82 13.86
N SER A 59 -3.55 12.74 14.13
CA SER A 59 -4.48 11.87 13.40
C SER A 59 -5.38 12.73 12.52
N LEU A 60 -5.14 12.68 11.21
CA LEU A 60 -5.91 13.40 10.20
C LEU A 60 -7.19 12.62 9.90
N THR A 61 -8.34 13.27 10.02
CA THR A 61 -9.60 12.75 9.46
C THR A 61 -9.91 13.51 8.18
N VAL A 62 -10.00 12.80 7.06
CA VAL A 62 -10.37 13.35 5.75
C VAL A 62 -11.76 12.80 5.39
N THR A 63 -12.70 13.70 5.15
CA THR A 63 -14.10 13.34 4.93
C THR A 63 -14.42 13.12 3.45
N LEU A 64 -15.19 12.08 3.17
CA LEU A 64 -15.73 11.76 1.85
C LEU A 64 -17.25 11.94 1.87
N GLY A 65 -17.77 12.62 0.85
CA GLY A 65 -19.21 12.84 0.66
C GLY A 65 -19.60 12.72 -0.80
N ILE A 66 -20.82 12.26 -1.07
CA ILE A 66 -21.37 12.20 -2.43
C ILE A 66 -22.20 13.46 -2.65
N SER A 67 -22.05 14.14 -3.78
CA SER A 67 -22.90 15.30 -4.10
C SER A 67 -24.38 14.88 -4.12
N PRO A 68 -25.30 15.53 -3.37
CA PRO A 68 -26.72 15.19 -3.35
C PRO A 68 -27.42 15.30 -4.70
N SER A 69 -26.81 15.99 -5.68
CA SER A 69 -27.29 16.08 -7.07
C SER A 69 -26.67 15.07 -8.03
N SER A 70 -25.76 14.19 -7.58
CA SER A 70 -25.11 13.20 -8.43
C SER A 70 -26.11 12.17 -8.97
N LEU A 71 -25.88 11.72 -10.21
CA LEU A 71 -26.43 10.44 -10.67
C LEU A 71 -25.85 9.30 -9.80
N HIS A 72 -26.60 8.21 -9.65
CA HIS A 72 -26.21 7.02 -8.89
C HIS A 72 -25.82 7.25 -7.41
N ALA A 73 -26.26 8.36 -6.81
CA ALA A 73 -25.83 8.76 -5.46
C ALA A 73 -26.20 7.78 -4.34
N GLU A 74 -27.22 6.93 -4.53
CA GLU A 74 -27.58 5.88 -3.58
C GLU A 74 -26.72 4.61 -3.81
N GLU A 75 -26.49 4.25 -5.07
CA GLU A 75 -25.67 3.10 -5.48
C GLU A 75 -24.18 3.27 -5.16
N MET A 76 -23.68 4.51 -5.16
CA MET A 76 -22.30 4.88 -4.81
C MET A 76 -21.94 4.63 -3.34
N VAL A 77 -22.92 4.53 -2.43
CA VAL A 77 -22.68 4.55 -0.96
C VAL A 77 -21.85 3.36 -0.49
N ILE A 78 -22.19 2.13 -0.88
CA ILE A 78 -21.49 0.92 -0.42
C ILE A 78 -20.05 0.86 -0.98
N PRO A 79 -19.80 1.04 -2.29
CA PRO A 79 -18.44 1.10 -2.83
C PRO A 79 -17.53 2.13 -2.16
N ILE A 80 -18.06 3.30 -1.79
CA ILE A 80 -17.29 4.33 -1.08
C ILE A 80 -16.98 3.91 0.36
N GLN A 81 -17.92 3.30 1.08
CA GLN A 81 -17.67 2.76 2.41
C GLN A 81 -16.64 1.61 2.38
N ASN A 82 -16.68 0.77 1.36
CA ASN A 82 -15.71 -0.30 1.14
C ASN A 82 -14.32 0.26 0.83
N THR A 83 -14.24 1.28 -0.04
CA THR A 83 -13.02 2.02 -0.36
C THR A 83 -12.37 2.68 0.86
N ILE A 84 -13.20 3.31 1.70
CA ILE A 84 -12.77 3.91 2.98
C ILE A 84 -12.23 2.85 3.93
N SER A 85 -12.85 1.67 4.00
CA SER A 85 -12.33 0.52 4.74
C SER A 85 -10.94 0.10 4.22
N THR A 86 -10.80 -0.12 2.92
CA THR A 86 -9.54 -0.58 2.30
C THR A 86 -8.39 0.41 2.57
N TRP A 87 -8.61 1.71 2.38
CA TRP A 87 -7.60 2.73 2.71
C TRP A 87 -7.34 2.88 4.21
N ASN A 88 -8.35 2.75 5.09
CA ASN A 88 -8.15 2.81 6.55
C ASN A 88 -7.37 1.62 7.12
N ASN A 89 -7.49 0.44 6.49
CA ASN A 89 -6.78 -0.76 6.95
C ASN A 89 -5.29 -0.74 6.58
N LEU A 90 -4.89 0.01 5.54
CA LEU A 90 -3.51 0.07 5.00
C LEU A 90 -2.85 -1.31 4.87
N LEU A 91 -3.64 -2.30 4.43
CA LEU A 91 -3.27 -3.71 4.33
C LEU A 91 -2.87 -4.05 2.88
N PRO A 92 -1.58 -4.26 2.60
CA PRO A 92 -1.13 -4.68 1.28
C PRO A 92 -1.45 -6.16 1.02
N THR A 93 -1.74 -6.48 -0.24
CA THR A 93 -2.17 -7.80 -0.70
C THR A 93 -1.63 -8.13 -2.09
N ILE A 94 -1.60 -9.43 -2.40
CA ILE A 94 -1.39 -9.99 -3.75
C ILE A 94 -2.66 -10.67 -4.28
N ASN A 95 -2.71 -10.98 -5.58
CA ASN A 95 -3.88 -11.46 -6.31
C ASN A 95 -5.11 -10.52 -6.23
N ASN A 96 -4.88 -9.20 -6.18
CA ASN A 96 -5.95 -8.22 -6.05
C ASN A 96 -6.78 -8.03 -7.34
N ILE A 97 -6.26 -8.40 -8.51
CA ILE A 97 -7.02 -8.42 -9.78
C ILE A 97 -7.89 -9.69 -9.87
N VAL A 98 -9.19 -9.56 -9.64
CA VAL A 98 -10.16 -10.67 -9.72
C VAL A 98 -10.98 -10.56 -11.01
N LYS A 99 -10.86 -11.56 -11.89
CA LYS A 99 -11.70 -11.75 -13.09
C LYS A 99 -12.63 -12.94 -12.93
N GLU A 100 -12.05 -14.13 -12.83
CA GLU A 100 -12.82 -15.34 -12.52
C GLU A 100 -13.35 -15.27 -11.09
N GLY A 101 -14.66 -15.45 -10.91
CA GLY A 101 -15.30 -15.30 -9.60
C GLY A 101 -15.53 -13.84 -9.15
N SER A 102 -15.17 -12.83 -9.96
CA SER A 102 -15.61 -11.46 -9.70
C SER A 102 -17.14 -11.38 -9.82
N ASN A 103 -17.78 -10.46 -9.08
CA ASN A 103 -19.20 -10.16 -9.25
C ASN A 103 -19.47 -9.14 -10.37
N VAL A 104 -18.43 -8.77 -11.14
CA VAL A 104 -18.44 -7.70 -12.16
C VAL A 104 -18.76 -8.29 -13.53
N PRO A 105 -19.82 -7.85 -14.23
CA PRO A 105 -20.10 -8.27 -15.60
C PRO A 105 -18.95 -7.92 -16.55
N ALA A 106 -18.68 -8.80 -17.52
CA ALA A 106 -17.54 -8.68 -18.44
C ALA A 106 -17.56 -7.43 -19.35
N ASP A 107 -18.69 -6.74 -19.44
CA ASP A 107 -18.93 -5.50 -20.17
C ASP A 107 -19.07 -4.26 -19.27
N GLN A 108 -18.81 -4.40 -17.96
CA GLN A 108 -18.91 -3.32 -16.96
C GLN A 108 -17.59 -3.08 -16.25
N PHE A 109 -17.33 -1.83 -15.88
CA PHE A 109 -16.23 -1.43 -15.01
C PHE A 109 -16.70 -1.43 -13.55
N ASP A 110 -15.88 -1.96 -12.65
CA ASP A 110 -16.19 -1.95 -11.22
C ASP A 110 -16.02 -0.55 -10.62
N PHE A 111 -17.13 0.06 -10.21
CA PHE A 111 -17.12 1.40 -9.61
C PHE A 111 -16.30 1.43 -8.31
N GLU A 112 -16.28 0.33 -7.54
CA GLU A 112 -15.49 0.23 -6.30
C GLU A 112 -13.98 0.30 -6.56
N SER A 113 -13.49 -0.44 -7.55
CA SER A 113 -12.08 -0.40 -7.97
C SER A 113 -11.66 0.98 -8.46
N VAL A 114 -12.51 1.65 -9.25
CA VAL A 114 -12.21 3.01 -9.75
C VAL A 114 -12.27 4.05 -8.63
N VAL A 115 -13.26 4.01 -7.73
CA VAL A 115 -13.28 4.98 -6.63
C VAL A 115 -12.17 4.74 -5.61
N LEU A 116 -11.67 3.51 -5.45
CA LEU A 116 -10.47 3.22 -4.65
C LEU A 116 -9.22 3.94 -5.22
N HIS A 117 -9.03 3.89 -6.54
CA HIS A 117 -7.99 4.60 -7.30
C HIS A 117 -8.13 6.13 -7.17
N GLU A 118 -9.30 6.68 -7.49
CA GLU A 118 -9.52 8.14 -7.45
C GLU A 118 -9.42 8.72 -6.02
N VAL A 119 -9.76 7.94 -4.99
CA VAL A 119 -9.51 8.32 -3.59
C VAL A 119 -8.02 8.35 -3.28
N GLY A 120 -7.21 7.45 -3.85
CA GLY A 120 -5.75 7.47 -3.77
C GLY A 120 -5.16 8.80 -4.27
N HIS A 121 -5.66 9.32 -5.40
CA HIS A 121 -5.30 10.66 -5.88
C HIS A 121 -5.71 11.76 -4.90
N CYS A 122 -6.96 11.71 -4.44
CA CYS A 122 -7.53 12.70 -3.55
C CYS A 122 -6.95 12.67 -2.11
N ILE A 123 -6.02 11.74 -1.81
CA ILE A 123 -5.19 11.73 -0.58
C ILE A 123 -3.70 11.98 -0.82
N GLY A 124 -3.22 12.03 -2.07
CA GLY A 124 -1.85 12.47 -2.45
C GLY A 124 -1.08 11.60 -3.45
N LEU A 125 -1.63 10.45 -3.88
CA LEU A 125 -1.00 9.46 -4.77
C LEU A 125 -1.38 9.68 -6.26
N GLY A 126 -0.92 8.83 -7.19
CA GLY A 126 -1.00 9.04 -8.66
C GLY A 126 -0.97 7.72 -9.45
N HIS A 127 -0.30 7.60 -10.61
CA HIS A 127 0.01 6.32 -11.31
C HIS A 127 1.50 5.85 -11.32
N PRO A 128 1.89 4.67 -10.79
CA PRO A 128 3.30 4.20 -10.81
C PRO A 128 3.93 4.00 -12.20
N ASN A 129 3.15 4.17 -13.27
CA ASN A 129 3.58 4.19 -14.66
C ASN A 129 3.50 5.59 -15.32
N LEU A 130 4.15 5.78 -16.47
CA LEU A 130 4.14 7.04 -17.23
C LEU A 130 2.74 7.51 -17.65
N ALA A 131 1.82 6.56 -17.84
CA ALA A 131 0.37 6.75 -17.96
C ALA A 131 -0.07 7.83 -18.99
N SER A 132 -1.35 8.17 -19.06
CA SER A 132 -1.93 8.97 -20.17
C SER A 132 -1.37 10.39 -20.27
N GLU A 133 -0.99 10.95 -19.14
CA GLU A 133 -0.41 12.28 -18.93
C GLU A 133 1.01 12.44 -19.47
N SER A 134 1.75 11.35 -19.72
CA SER A 134 2.97 11.40 -20.54
C SER A 134 2.73 11.85 -21.99
N GLY A 135 1.48 11.78 -22.47
CA GLY A 135 1.12 11.97 -23.87
C GLY A 135 1.53 10.79 -24.77
N LEU A 136 2.04 9.69 -24.21
CA LEU A 136 2.49 8.52 -24.94
C LEU A 136 1.34 7.64 -25.43
N ASN A 137 1.63 6.76 -26.39
CA ASN A 137 0.72 5.70 -26.82
C ASN A 137 0.63 4.60 -25.74
N SER A 138 -0.42 3.78 -25.77
CA SER A 138 -0.73 2.84 -24.69
C SER A 138 0.34 1.77 -24.41
N ALA A 139 1.18 1.40 -25.37
CA ALA A 139 2.24 0.40 -25.15
C ALA A 139 3.45 0.97 -24.38
N ASP A 140 3.60 2.29 -24.41
CA ASP A 140 4.70 3.05 -23.80
C ASP A 140 4.28 3.70 -22.47
N ARG A 141 3.03 3.54 -22.05
CA ARG A 141 2.52 4.09 -20.77
C ARG A 141 2.97 3.31 -19.55
N ASN A 142 3.31 2.03 -19.70
CA ASN A 142 3.55 1.12 -18.57
C ASN A 142 5.00 1.18 -18.03
N PHE A 143 5.89 1.91 -18.70
CA PHE A 143 7.21 2.24 -18.15
C PHE A 143 7.09 3.04 -16.85
N THR A 144 8.01 2.84 -15.90
CA THR A 144 8.00 3.50 -14.58
C THR A 144 8.00 5.04 -14.68
N GLN A 145 7.20 5.68 -13.83
CA GLN A 145 6.95 7.13 -13.83
C GLN A 145 8.24 7.96 -13.66
N SER A 146 8.43 8.94 -14.56
CA SER A 146 9.62 9.79 -14.65
C SER A 146 9.28 11.17 -15.22
N THR A 147 10.23 12.11 -15.12
CA THR A 147 10.31 13.23 -16.07
C THR A 147 11.40 12.98 -17.10
N ARG A 148 11.34 13.77 -18.19
CA ARG A 148 12.29 13.71 -19.29
C ARG A 148 13.67 14.17 -18.87
N GLY A 149 14.70 13.58 -19.46
CA GLY A 149 16.10 13.95 -19.23
C GLY A 149 16.53 15.26 -19.87
N ALA A 150 17.85 15.49 -19.91
CA ALA A 150 18.45 16.65 -20.54
C ALA A 150 18.30 16.65 -22.08
N ASP A 151 18.00 15.50 -22.69
CA ASP A 151 17.63 15.40 -24.10
C ASP A 151 16.17 15.84 -24.41
N ASN A 152 15.35 16.02 -23.37
CA ASN A 152 13.92 16.37 -23.42
C ASN A 152 13.04 15.37 -24.18
N GLN A 153 13.37 14.08 -24.11
CA GLN A 153 12.56 12.95 -24.56
C GLN A 153 12.28 12.00 -23.38
N PHE A 154 11.51 10.95 -23.62
CA PHE A 154 11.45 9.80 -22.71
C PHE A 154 12.30 8.68 -23.32
N ASN A 155 13.17 8.08 -22.53
CA ASN A 155 14.00 6.95 -22.94
C ASN A 155 13.26 5.65 -22.57
N LEU A 156 12.83 4.90 -23.59
CA LEU A 156 11.79 3.86 -23.49
C LEU A 156 12.26 2.51 -24.08
N ASP A 157 13.32 1.95 -23.50
CA ASP A 157 13.84 0.62 -23.87
C ASP A 157 13.61 -0.36 -22.70
N LYS A 158 13.01 -1.51 -22.99
CA LYS A 158 12.43 -2.47 -22.01
C LYS A 158 13.44 -3.46 -21.42
N GLY A 159 14.73 -3.18 -21.57
CA GLY A 159 15.80 -4.01 -21.03
C GLY A 159 15.87 -5.44 -21.58
N PRO A 160 16.71 -6.29 -20.96
CA PRO A 160 16.80 -7.72 -21.24
C PRO A 160 15.53 -8.54 -21.05
N ASP A 161 14.65 -8.24 -20.08
CA ASP A 161 13.44 -9.03 -19.84
C ASP A 161 12.26 -8.70 -20.79
N GLY A 162 12.23 -7.48 -21.32
CA GLY A 162 11.24 -7.03 -22.32
C GLY A 162 9.92 -6.52 -21.74
N VAL A 163 9.83 -6.32 -20.42
CA VAL A 163 8.65 -5.80 -19.71
C VAL A 163 8.88 -4.33 -19.35
N SER A 164 8.05 -3.43 -19.88
CA SER A 164 8.11 -2.02 -19.48
C SER A 164 7.78 -1.85 -18.00
N GLY A 165 8.60 -1.07 -17.30
CA GLY A 165 8.47 -0.87 -15.86
C GLY A 165 9.17 -1.94 -15.02
N SER A 166 9.99 -2.80 -15.63
CA SER A 166 10.88 -3.71 -14.92
C SER A 166 12.00 -2.97 -14.18
N GLY A 167 12.81 -3.72 -13.43
CA GLY A 167 14.05 -3.20 -12.87
C GLY A 167 15.21 -3.06 -13.87
N ASP A 168 15.11 -3.68 -15.06
CA ASP A 168 16.17 -3.69 -16.09
C ASP A 168 15.88 -2.77 -17.32
N ASP A 169 14.76 -2.05 -17.27
CA ASP A 169 14.40 -0.86 -18.06
C ASP A 169 15.64 0.05 -18.30
N LEU A 170 15.92 0.39 -19.56
CA LEU A 170 17.07 1.21 -19.97
C LEU A 170 16.64 2.66 -20.24
N ARG A 171 16.47 3.42 -19.14
CA ARG A 171 15.86 4.77 -19.13
C ARG A 171 16.84 5.93 -19.34
N GLY A 172 18.07 5.66 -19.77
CA GLY A 172 19.06 6.66 -20.21
C GLY A 172 19.27 7.85 -19.26
N ASP A 173 18.72 9.02 -19.58
CA ASP A 173 18.76 10.21 -18.72
C ASP A 173 17.40 10.71 -18.17
N ASP A 174 16.32 9.91 -18.30
CA ASP A 174 15.03 10.13 -17.61
C ASP A 174 15.25 10.30 -16.10
N ILE A 175 14.59 11.32 -15.51
CA ILE A 175 14.72 11.61 -14.08
C ILE A 175 13.62 10.85 -13.32
N ASN A 176 14.04 9.88 -12.51
CA ASN A 176 13.13 9.06 -11.71
C ASN A 176 12.30 9.90 -10.72
N LEU A 177 10.99 9.70 -10.76
CA LEU A 177 10.07 10.21 -9.76
C LEU A 177 9.75 9.15 -8.69
N HIS A 178 9.75 7.86 -9.06
CA HIS A 178 9.20 6.75 -8.26
C HIS A 178 10.05 6.43 -7.03
N TRP A 179 9.45 6.41 -5.84
CA TRP A 179 10.08 5.93 -4.62
C TRP A 179 10.11 4.40 -4.64
N PHE A 180 11.25 3.80 -4.31
CA PHE A 180 11.48 2.36 -4.39
C PHE A 180 12.17 1.85 -3.14
N ARG A 181 11.92 0.57 -2.81
CA ARG A 181 12.51 -0.09 -1.65
C ARG A 181 13.96 -0.48 -1.93
N LYS A 182 14.91 0.19 -1.26
CA LYS A 182 16.37 0.07 -1.53
C LYS A 182 16.90 -1.36 -1.48
N SER A 183 16.32 -2.19 -0.62
CA SER A 183 16.80 -3.56 -0.38
C SER A 183 16.57 -4.54 -1.53
N ASN A 184 15.56 -4.31 -2.39
CA ASN A 184 15.14 -5.30 -3.39
C ASN A 184 14.45 -4.75 -4.66
N ASN A 185 14.11 -3.46 -4.74
CA ASN A 185 13.35 -2.87 -5.87
C ASN A 185 12.06 -3.65 -6.22
N ASN A 186 11.42 -4.28 -5.22
CA ASN A 186 10.21 -5.08 -5.42
C ASN A 186 8.97 -4.33 -4.88
N PRO A 187 8.15 -3.70 -5.74
CA PRO A 187 6.98 -2.93 -5.32
C PRO A 187 5.81 -3.80 -4.81
N PHE A 188 5.92 -5.13 -4.89
CA PHE A 188 4.98 -6.09 -4.31
C PHE A 188 5.43 -6.57 -2.91
N SER A 189 6.40 -5.89 -2.30
CA SER A 189 6.91 -6.19 -0.95
C SER A 189 7.11 -4.91 -0.13
N ILE A 190 6.61 -4.87 1.11
CA ILE A 190 6.70 -3.68 1.96
C ILE A 190 7.78 -3.84 3.05
N ALA A 191 8.57 -2.80 3.31
CA ALA A 191 9.51 -2.81 4.43
C ALA A 191 8.80 -2.56 5.77
N THR A 192 9.36 -3.08 6.87
CA THR A 192 8.80 -2.92 8.23
C THR A 192 8.63 -1.46 8.64
N LYS A 193 9.63 -0.65 8.30
CA LYS A 193 9.59 0.81 8.38
C LYS A 193 9.57 1.37 6.96
N VAL A 194 8.71 2.34 6.69
CA VAL A 194 8.54 2.97 5.37
C VAL A 194 8.91 4.45 5.49
N ASP A 195 10.16 4.77 5.21
CA ASP A 195 10.72 6.12 5.30
C ASP A 195 11.94 6.27 4.37
N MET A 196 12.61 7.44 4.36
CA MET A 196 13.80 7.69 3.52
C MET A 196 15.03 6.83 3.86
N THR A 197 15.00 6.05 4.95
CA THR A 197 16.07 5.09 5.28
C THR A 197 15.92 3.82 4.45
N THR A 198 14.68 3.32 4.29
CA THR A 198 14.34 2.09 3.58
C THR A 198 13.89 2.29 2.13
N TYR A 199 13.38 3.48 1.78
CA TYR A 199 12.98 3.86 0.41
C TYR A 199 13.83 5.01 -0.14
N SER A 200 14.02 5.05 -1.46
CA SER A 200 14.74 6.12 -2.18
C SER A 200 14.03 6.50 -3.48
N ARG A 201 14.45 7.59 -4.10
CA ARG A 201 14.29 7.81 -5.55
C ARG A 201 15.63 7.90 -6.28
N ASP A 202 16.75 7.96 -5.54
CA ASP A 202 18.07 8.07 -6.14
C ASP A 202 18.43 6.72 -6.76
N LEU A 203 18.64 6.69 -8.08
CA LEU A 203 18.94 5.45 -8.81
C LEU A 203 20.27 4.81 -8.36
N SER A 204 21.13 5.51 -7.61
CA SER A 204 22.33 4.93 -7.00
C SER A 204 22.06 4.09 -5.74
N ASP A 205 20.87 4.18 -5.15
CA ASP A 205 20.40 3.27 -4.09
C ASP A 205 19.81 1.95 -4.65
N LEU A 206 19.77 1.75 -5.98
CA LEU A 206 19.20 0.54 -6.60
C LEU A 206 20.03 -0.73 -6.27
N PRO A 207 19.37 -1.87 -6.02
CA PRO A 207 20.07 -3.12 -5.76
C PRO A 207 20.76 -3.66 -7.03
N PRO A 208 21.95 -4.28 -6.90
CA PRO A 208 22.78 -4.69 -8.04
C PRO A 208 22.03 -5.51 -9.09
N GLY A 209 22.16 -5.10 -10.36
CA GLY A 209 21.47 -5.71 -11.50
C GLY A 209 20.25 -4.93 -11.99
N ASN A 210 19.76 -3.96 -11.21
CA ASN A 210 18.71 -3.04 -11.65
C ASN A 210 19.34 -1.78 -12.28
N THR A 211 18.73 -1.28 -13.36
CA THR A 211 19.08 -0.01 -14.04
C THR A 211 18.03 1.06 -13.84
N PHE A 212 16.80 0.70 -13.46
CA PHE A 212 15.75 1.64 -13.09
C PHE A 212 14.86 1.10 -11.96
N VAL A 213 13.93 1.94 -11.50
CA VAL A 213 12.89 1.54 -10.54
C VAL A 213 11.85 0.64 -11.22
N ALA A 214 11.53 -0.48 -10.58
CA ALA A 214 10.43 -1.33 -11.02
C ALA A 214 9.09 -0.80 -10.48
N ASN A 215 8.06 -0.77 -11.32
CA ASN A 215 6.72 -0.34 -10.94
C ASN A 215 5.75 -1.51 -10.69
N ALA A 216 4.60 -1.20 -10.10
CA ALA A 216 3.63 -2.19 -9.65
C ALA A 216 2.67 -2.70 -10.76
N ASP A 217 3.13 -2.83 -12.00
CA ASP A 217 2.34 -3.34 -13.15
C ASP A 217 2.10 -4.86 -13.09
N ARG A 218 0.95 -5.34 -13.57
CA ARG A 218 0.62 -6.79 -13.61
C ARG A 218 1.59 -7.68 -14.37
N HIS A 219 2.35 -7.15 -15.33
CA HIS A 219 3.39 -7.90 -16.04
C HIS A 219 4.70 -7.94 -15.23
N VAL A 220 5.02 -6.87 -14.49
CA VAL A 220 6.18 -6.81 -13.59
C VAL A 220 5.93 -7.73 -12.38
N ALA A 221 4.71 -7.79 -11.87
CA ALA A 221 4.30 -8.76 -10.83
C ALA A 221 4.62 -10.21 -11.23
N ALA A 222 4.35 -10.56 -12.50
CA ALA A 222 4.62 -11.89 -13.03
C ALA A 222 6.12 -12.25 -13.05
N LEU A 223 7.03 -11.28 -13.16
CA LEU A 223 8.48 -11.49 -13.05
C LEU A 223 8.89 -11.86 -11.61
N PHE A 224 8.24 -11.28 -10.60
CA PHE A 224 8.37 -11.68 -9.20
C PHE A 224 7.64 -12.99 -8.86
N GLY A 225 7.05 -13.66 -9.86
CA GLY A 225 6.27 -14.90 -9.69
C GLY A 225 4.83 -14.69 -9.20
N ILE A 226 4.41 -13.43 -9.05
CA ILE A 226 3.12 -13.06 -8.45
C ILE A 226 2.12 -12.77 -9.58
N GLN A 227 1.12 -13.62 -9.76
CA GLN A 227 0.09 -13.40 -10.77
C GLN A 227 -1.00 -12.43 -10.28
N ASN A 228 -1.82 -11.92 -11.21
CA ASN A 228 -3.04 -11.17 -10.92
C ASN A 228 -2.89 -10.03 -9.88
N THR A 229 -1.74 -9.39 -9.84
CA THR A 229 -1.41 -8.37 -8.83
C THR A 229 -0.96 -7.09 -9.50
N GLU A 230 -1.53 -5.96 -9.13
CA GLU A 230 -1.19 -4.66 -9.69
C GLU A 230 -1.58 -3.56 -8.69
N ALA A 231 -0.76 -2.52 -8.55
CA ALA A 231 -1.14 -1.39 -7.70
C ALA A 231 -2.50 -0.85 -8.12
N VAL A 232 -3.35 -0.56 -7.14
CA VAL A 232 -4.63 0.12 -7.42
C VAL A 232 -4.36 1.43 -8.16
N MET A 233 -3.27 2.09 -7.83
CA MET A 233 -2.79 3.29 -8.49
C MET A 233 -2.37 3.11 -9.96
N GLN A 234 -2.08 1.90 -10.47
CA GLN A 234 -1.68 1.69 -11.87
C GLN A 234 -2.79 2.11 -12.84
N GLN A 235 -2.47 2.97 -13.82
CA GLN A 235 -3.46 3.37 -14.81
C GLN A 235 -3.71 2.25 -15.83
N GLY A 236 -4.79 1.49 -15.67
CA GLY A 236 -5.13 0.43 -16.63
C GLY A 236 -6.34 -0.46 -16.37
N VAL A 237 -7.22 -0.13 -15.40
CA VAL A 237 -8.36 -0.99 -15.02
C VAL A 237 -9.26 -1.38 -16.22
N HIS A 238 -9.64 -2.65 -16.29
CA HIS A 238 -10.44 -3.21 -17.38
C HIS A 238 -11.91 -3.48 -16.98
N ALA A 239 -12.78 -3.60 -17.98
CA ALA A 239 -14.11 -4.17 -17.77
C ALA A 239 -14.04 -5.65 -17.36
N GLY A 240 -14.95 -6.10 -16.49
CA GLY A 240 -15.01 -7.46 -15.97
C GLY A 240 -13.98 -7.82 -14.89
N GLU A 241 -13.14 -6.88 -14.45
CA GLU A 241 -12.19 -7.07 -13.35
C GLU A 241 -12.55 -6.23 -12.12
N ALA A 242 -12.25 -6.76 -10.94
CA ALA A 242 -12.27 -6.04 -9.67
C ALA A 242 -10.86 -5.98 -9.10
N GLN A 243 -10.51 -4.87 -8.45
CA GLN A 243 -9.22 -4.52 -7.88
C GLN A 243 -9.47 -3.72 -6.60
N ARG A 244 -10.02 -4.39 -5.58
CA ARG A 244 -10.63 -3.77 -4.38
C ARG A 244 -9.73 -3.78 -3.13
N THR A 245 -8.50 -4.28 -3.25
CA THR A 245 -7.49 -4.31 -2.18
C THR A 245 -6.16 -3.72 -2.66
N LEU A 246 -5.44 -3.10 -1.73
CA LEU A 246 -4.16 -2.42 -2.00
C LEU A 246 -3.02 -3.43 -2.21
N THR A 247 -1.97 -3.01 -2.91
CA THR A 247 -0.67 -3.69 -2.95
C THR A 247 0.33 -3.04 -1.97
N ALA A 248 1.54 -3.60 -1.90
CA ALA A 248 2.63 -3.02 -1.11
C ALA A 248 3.04 -1.61 -1.58
N ASP A 249 2.98 -1.28 -2.87
CA ASP A 249 3.31 0.05 -3.39
C ASP A 249 2.29 1.11 -2.94
N ASP A 250 1.00 0.86 -3.17
CA ASP A 250 -0.11 1.76 -2.75
C ASP A 250 0.00 2.14 -1.26
N VAL A 251 0.32 1.16 -0.42
CA VAL A 251 0.51 1.33 1.03
C VAL A 251 1.86 2.00 1.36
N ALA A 252 2.93 1.68 0.65
CA ALA A 252 4.26 2.24 0.91
C ALA A 252 4.34 3.73 0.56
N ILE A 253 3.84 4.16 -0.60
CA ILE A 253 3.88 5.58 -0.97
C ILE A 253 3.03 6.42 0.00
N LEU A 254 1.86 5.93 0.42
CA LEU A 254 1.05 6.61 1.43
C LEU A 254 1.73 6.67 2.81
N ARG A 255 2.33 5.56 3.27
CA ARG A 255 3.10 5.55 4.53
C ARG A 255 4.34 6.45 4.49
N LEU A 256 4.95 6.64 3.32
CA LEU A 256 6.05 7.59 3.15
C LEU A 256 5.57 9.04 3.28
N ALA A 257 4.39 9.42 2.77
CA ALA A 257 3.80 10.72 3.08
C ALA A 257 3.44 10.86 4.57
N MET A 258 3.01 9.78 5.21
CA MET A 258 2.73 9.73 6.64
C MET A 258 3.99 9.93 7.50
N SER A 259 5.20 9.70 6.96
CA SER A 259 6.50 10.04 7.58
C SER A 259 6.89 11.52 7.52
N GLY A 260 5.90 12.40 7.34
CA GLY A 260 5.99 13.83 7.57
C GLY A 260 6.85 14.64 6.59
N LEU A 261 7.41 15.74 7.11
CA LEU A 261 8.27 16.68 6.39
C LEU A 261 9.75 16.29 6.43
N ASP A 262 10.21 15.63 7.50
CA ASP A 262 11.59 15.15 7.58
C ASP A 262 11.83 13.83 6.83
N LYS A 263 10.75 13.14 6.44
CA LYS A 263 10.70 11.88 5.67
C LYS A 263 11.28 10.68 6.44
N VAL A 264 11.31 10.76 7.77
CA VAL A 264 11.79 9.71 8.70
C VAL A 264 10.64 9.37 9.64
N ALA A 265 10.18 8.11 9.63
CA ALA A 265 9.09 7.71 10.54
C ALA A 265 9.60 7.48 11.98
N ASP A 266 8.67 7.33 12.92
CA ASP A 266 8.88 7.34 14.38
C ASP A 266 9.39 8.70 14.92
N THR A 267 8.93 9.81 14.32
CA THR A 267 9.35 11.20 14.62
C THR A 267 8.19 12.06 15.15
N ALA A 268 8.32 13.40 15.08
CA ALA A 268 7.40 14.35 15.72
C ALA A 268 6.35 14.94 14.78
N ASP A 269 6.55 14.81 13.47
CA ASP A 269 5.68 15.31 12.41
C ASP A 269 4.98 14.19 11.61
N ASP A 270 5.16 12.93 12.03
CA ASP A 270 4.41 11.74 11.61
C ASP A 270 2.89 11.86 11.81
N TYR A 271 2.09 11.39 10.85
CA TYR A 271 0.63 11.36 11.01
C TYR A 271 -0.02 10.02 10.66
N SER A 272 -1.15 9.75 11.32
CA SER A 272 -2.11 8.73 10.89
C SER A 272 -3.17 9.37 9.98
N LEU A 273 -3.55 8.69 8.91
CA LEU A 273 -4.69 9.07 8.06
C LEU A 273 -5.90 8.18 8.41
N LYS A 274 -7.06 8.81 8.53
CA LYS A 274 -8.37 8.17 8.64
C LYS A 274 -9.33 8.80 7.63
N LEU A 275 -9.96 7.99 6.80
CA LEU A 275 -11.04 8.38 5.93
C LEU A 275 -12.40 8.16 6.62
N GLU A 276 -13.35 9.08 6.42
CA GLU A 276 -14.69 9.00 7.04
C GLU A 276 -15.80 9.39 6.07
N PHE A 277 -16.83 8.54 5.94
CA PHE A 277 -17.99 8.82 5.09
C PHE A 277 -19.02 9.68 5.82
N ILE A 278 -19.26 10.88 5.33
CA ILE A 278 -20.20 11.84 5.95
C ILE A 278 -21.54 11.97 5.21
N GLY A 279 -21.83 11.07 4.25
CA GLY A 279 -23.13 10.95 3.60
C GLY A 279 -23.27 11.72 2.28
N LEU A 280 -24.51 12.08 1.94
CA LEU A 280 -24.82 12.91 0.77
C LEU A 280 -24.60 14.38 1.13
N THR A 281 -23.49 14.96 0.71
CA THR A 281 -23.10 16.36 1.00
C THR A 281 -21.99 16.86 0.08
N ASP A 282 -22.06 18.13 -0.32
CA ASP A 282 -21.00 18.85 -1.04
C ASP A 282 -19.98 19.52 -0.10
N ALA A 283 -20.09 19.30 1.22
CA ALA A 283 -19.28 19.93 2.26
C ALA A 283 -18.16 19.03 2.83
N ALA A 284 -17.84 17.93 2.15
CA ALA A 284 -16.73 17.05 2.48
C ALA A 284 -15.38 17.58 1.94
N ASP A 285 -14.27 17.08 2.48
CA ASP A 285 -12.92 17.37 1.97
C ASP A 285 -12.73 16.80 0.55
N ILE A 286 -13.33 15.63 0.30
CA ILE A 286 -13.39 14.95 -1.00
C ILE A 286 -14.87 14.77 -1.38
N VAL A 287 -15.31 15.43 -2.45
CA VAL A 287 -16.70 15.33 -2.95
C VAL A 287 -16.76 14.50 -4.23
N LEU A 288 -17.59 13.46 -4.23
CA LEU A 288 -17.74 12.52 -5.35
C LEU A 288 -19.03 12.79 -6.14
N SER A 289 -18.96 12.79 -7.48
CA SER A 289 -20.12 13.05 -8.34
C SER A 289 -19.97 12.54 -9.78
N PHE A 290 -21.09 12.35 -10.47
CA PHE A 290 -21.11 12.10 -11.92
C PHE A 290 -21.19 13.42 -12.71
N ASP A 291 -20.16 13.75 -13.49
CA ASP A 291 -20.17 14.90 -14.44
C ASP A 291 -19.34 14.59 -15.69
N ASN A 292 -20.06 14.37 -16.80
CA ASN A 292 -19.51 14.06 -18.13
C ASN A 292 -18.75 15.24 -18.78
N ASN A 293 -18.82 16.44 -18.17
CA ASN A 293 -18.05 17.61 -18.61
C ASN A 293 -16.69 17.71 -17.91
N ARG A 294 -16.45 16.90 -16.86
CA ARG A 294 -15.18 16.82 -16.12
C ARG A 294 -14.44 15.52 -16.43
N ALA A 295 -15.14 14.39 -16.34
CA ALA A 295 -14.55 13.06 -16.55
C ALA A 295 -14.81 12.52 -17.97
N SER A 296 -13.77 11.99 -18.61
CA SER A 296 -13.88 11.16 -19.81
C SER A 296 -14.13 9.68 -19.47
N PHE A 297 -13.59 9.22 -18.33
CA PHE A 297 -13.87 7.94 -17.69
C PHE A 297 -14.14 8.20 -16.20
N SER A 298 -13.08 8.55 -15.47
CA SER A 298 -13.08 9.11 -14.12
C SER A 298 -11.93 10.13 -13.98
N VAL A 299 -11.95 10.96 -12.93
CA VAL A 299 -10.81 11.81 -12.50
C VAL A 299 -11.04 12.40 -11.10
N CYS A 300 -10.01 12.35 -10.24
CA CYS A 300 -9.88 13.19 -9.05
C CYS A 300 -9.20 14.51 -9.42
N GLU A 301 -9.93 15.62 -9.29
CA GLU A 301 -9.37 16.97 -9.36
C GLU A 301 -9.02 17.45 -7.95
N ILE A 302 -7.77 17.88 -7.74
CA ILE A 302 -7.28 18.40 -6.45
C ILE A 302 -6.89 19.87 -6.53
N SER A 303 -7.14 20.57 -5.42
CA SER A 303 -6.45 21.82 -5.08
C SER A 303 -5.47 21.54 -3.96
N ALA A 304 -4.28 22.14 -4.00
CA ALA A 304 -3.26 22.02 -2.96
C ALA A 304 -2.50 23.33 -2.74
N GLU A 305 -1.86 23.45 -1.58
CA GLU A 305 -0.98 24.57 -1.21
C GLU A 305 0.38 24.05 -0.75
N PRO A 306 1.50 24.74 -1.05
CA PRO A 306 2.82 24.34 -0.58
C PRO A 306 2.97 24.59 0.93
N ILE A 307 3.36 23.57 1.68
CA ILE A 307 3.89 23.73 3.05
C ILE A 307 5.30 24.30 2.99
N ASN A 308 6.14 23.76 2.09
CA ASN A 308 7.50 24.23 1.83
C ASN A 308 7.90 23.95 0.36
N SER A 309 9.18 24.04 0.01
CA SER A 309 9.68 23.84 -1.37
C SER A 309 9.50 22.43 -1.93
N SER A 310 9.32 21.43 -1.07
CA SER A 310 9.29 20.01 -1.41
C SER A 310 8.09 19.28 -0.83
N HIS A 311 7.16 20.00 -0.18
CA HIS A 311 5.98 19.41 0.46
C HIS A 311 4.74 20.27 0.20
N PHE A 312 3.69 19.63 -0.28
CA PHE A 312 2.38 20.22 -0.57
C PHE A 312 1.31 19.55 0.31
N VAL A 313 0.17 20.21 0.51
CA VAL A 313 -0.99 19.62 1.17
C VAL A 313 -2.26 19.91 0.39
N ILE A 314 -3.08 18.88 0.20
CA ILE A 314 -4.40 18.99 -0.43
C ILE A 314 -5.27 19.90 0.44
N THR A 315 -5.98 20.81 -0.22
CA THR A 315 -6.97 21.71 0.40
C THR A 315 -8.40 21.38 -0.02
N ARG A 316 -8.58 20.62 -1.11
CA ARG A 316 -9.88 20.10 -1.58
C ARG A 316 -9.68 19.02 -2.64
N GLY A 317 -10.46 17.95 -2.60
CA GLY A 317 -10.57 16.95 -3.67
C GLY A 317 -11.98 16.90 -4.28
N GLN A 318 -12.07 16.59 -5.56
CA GLN A 318 -13.33 16.33 -6.27
C GLN A 318 -13.19 15.15 -7.21
N ILE A 319 -13.95 14.08 -6.98
CA ILE A 319 -13.93 12.90 -7.85
C ILE A 319 -15.11 12.96 -8.81
N TYR A 320 -14.82 12.85 -10.10
CA TYR A 320 -15.78 12.91 -11.18
C TYR A 320 -15.83 11.58 -11.95
N PHE A 321 -17.03 11.14 -12.32
CA PHE A 321 -17.27 9.94 -13.13
C PHE A 321 -18.12 10.24 -14.37
N ASN A 322 -17.88 9.51 -15.47
CA ASN A 322 -18.65 9.61 -16.70
C ASN A 322 -19.82 8.61 -16.71
N SER A 323 -21.07 9.09 -16.78
CA SER A 323 -22.29 8.28 -16.79
C SER A 323 -22.59 7.58 -18.13
N ASN A 324 -21.76 7.78 -19.15
CA ASN A 324 -21.81 7.01 -20.40
C ASN A 324 -21.01 5.69 -20.34
N ILE A 325 -20.24 5.48 -19.27
CA ILE A 325 -19.53 4.22 -19.00
C ILE A 325 -20.51 3.23 -18.33
N SER A 326 -20.39 1.94 -18.64
CA SER A 326 -21.21 0.89 -18.03
C SER A 326 -20.61 0.51 -16.67
N TRP A 327 -21.23 0.99 -15.58
CA TRP A 327 -20.74 0.83 -14.21
C TRP A 327 -21.40 -0.33 -13.49
N PHE A 328 -20.59 -1.18 -12.86
CA PHE A 328 -21.03 -2.11 -11.83
C PHE A 328 -20.87 -1.46 -10.46
N PHE A 329 -21.98 -1.32 -9.71
CA PHE A 329 -21.96 -0.87 -8.32
C PHE A 329 -22.01 -2.07 -7.39
N ASN A 330 -20.90 -2.35 -6.69
CA ASN A 330 -20.87 -3.41 -5.70
C ASN A 330 -21.78 -3.08 -4.51
N ASN A 331 -22.82 -3.88 -4.30
CA ASN A 331 -23.82 -3.68 -3.24
C ASN A 331 -23.57 -4.58 -2.00
N ILE A 332 -22.40 -5.20 -1.92
CA ILE A 332 -21.99 -6.07 -0.82
C ILE A 332 -20.98 -5.29 0.04
N PRO A 333 -21.31 -4.97 1.31
CA PRO A 333 -20.34 -4.43 2.27
C PRO A 333 -19.17 -5.39 2.49
N PRO A 334 -18.01 -4.95 3.00
CA PRO A 334 -16.82 -5.79 3.01
C PRO A 334 -17.02 -6.96 3.98
N PRO A 335 -16.69 -8.20 3.60
CA PRO A 335 -16.23 -9.14 4.60
C PRO A 335 -15.00 -8.53 5.29
N PHE A 336 -14.96 -8.58 6.62
CA PHE A 336 -13.84 -8.11 7.44
C PHE A 336 -13.22 -9.31 8.17
N PRO A 337 -11.95 -9.66 7.91
CA PRO A 337 -11.10 -9.19 6.80
C PRO A 337 -11.69 -9.61 5.43
N PRO A 338 -11.24 -9.01 4.30
CA PRO A 338 -11.68 -9.41 2.98
C PRO A 338 -11.40 -10.90 2.75
N GLN A 339 -12.39 -11.63 2.22
CA GLN A 339 -12.40 -13.11 2.19
C GLN A 339 -11.52 -13.73 1.08
N HIS A 340 -10.37 -13.10 0.83
CA HIS A 340 -9.25 -13.70 0.14
C HIS A 340 -8.45 -14.56 1.13
N SER A 341 -7.60 -15.47 0.66
CA SER A 341 -6.95 -16.46 1.54
C SER A 341 -6.12 -15.79 2.65
N THR A 342 -6.57 -15.96 3.89
CA THR A 342 -5.77 -15.71 5.10
C THR A 342 -4.62 -16.72 5.15
N PRO A 343 -3.47 -16.39 5.78
CA PRO A 343 -2.35 -17.32 5.81
C PRO A 343 -2.71 -18.62 6.53
N VAL A 344 -2.29 -19.75 5.98
CA VAL A 344 -2.57 -21.09 6.51
C VAL A 344 -1.25 -21.74 6.95
N PRO A 345 -0.76 -21.44 8.17
CA PRO A 345 0.28 -22.27 8.79
C PRO A 345 -0.25 -23.68 9.00
N THR A 346 0.59 -24.69 8.79
CA THR A 346 0.30 -26.09 9.11
C THR A 346 1.53 -26.73 9.74
N ILE A 347 1.35 -27.40 10.88
CA ILE A 347 2.40 -28.21 11.51
C ILE A 347 2.04 -29.70 11.39
N PHE A 348 3.04 -30.52 11.09
CA PHE A 348 2.88 -31.95 10.89
C PHE A 348 3.78 -32.76 11.83
N ALA A 349 3.27 -33.88 12.32
CA ALA A 349 4.03 -34.92 12.98
C ALA A 349 3.94 -36.22 12.17
N ASN A 350 5.04 -36.67 11.57
CA ASN A 350 5.08 -37.79 10.61
C ASN A 350 3.97 -37.69 9.51
N ASN A 351 3.79 -36.48 8.97
CA ASN A 351 2.75 -36.10 7.98
C ASN A 351 1.29 -36.08 8.49
N ALA A 352 1.03 -36.27 9.79
CA ALA A 352 -0.29 -36.06 10.39
C ALA A 352 -0.43 -34.62 10.93
N THR A 353 -1.56 -33.96 10.66
CA THR A 353 -1.86 -32.59 11.09
C THR A 353 -2.52 -32.50 12.46
N ASP A 354 -3.42 -33.42 12.78
CA ASP A 354 -4.33 -33.27 13.92
C ASP A 354 -3.76 -33.97 15.16
N SER A 355 -3.51 -35.28 15.05
CA SER A 355 -2.88 -36.06 16.10
C SER A 355 -2.22 -37.34 15.60
N ILE A 356 -1.25 -37.85 16.36
CA ILE A 356 -0.59 -39.13 16.13
C ILE A 356 -0.20 -39.80 17.46
N THR A 357 -0.28 -41.13 17.51
CA THR A 357 0.29 -41.93 18.60
C THR A 357 1.52 -42.66 18.09
N LEU A 358 2.62 -42.58 18.85
CA LEU A 358 3.88 -43.25 18.60
C LEU A 358 4.27 -44.09 19.83
N SER A 359 4.97 -45.19 19.62
CA SER A 359 5.62 -45.95 20.70
C SER A 359 7.01 -45.37 20.98
N GLN A 360 7.55 -45.57 22.17
CA GLN A 360 8.99 -45.40 22.39
C GLN A 360 9.75 -46.34 21.44
N ASN A 361 10.85 -45.84 20.85
CA ASN A 361 11.62 -46.40 19.73
C ASN A 361 11.08 -46.15 18.30
N ASP A 362 9.91 -45.51 18.12
CA ASP A 362 9.55 -44.91 16.83
C ASP A 362 10.43 -43.66 16.53
N SER A 363 10.37 -43.16 15.30
CA SER A 363 10.94 -41.84 14.93
C SER A 363 9.85 -40.78 14.88
N LEU A 364 10.16 -39.57 15.36
CA LEU A 364 9.34 -38.39 15.22
C LEU A 364 10.04 -37.37 14.30
N ALA A 365 9.47 -37.15 13.13
CA ALA A 365 9.80 -36.04 12.24
C ALA A 365 8.71 -34.96 12.36
N LEU A 366 9.14 -33.71 12.52
CA LEU A 366 8.29 -32.52 12.50
C LEU A 366 8.62 -31.68 11.27
N THR A 367 7.59 -31.30 10.52
CA THR A 367 7.67 -30.35 9.41
C THR A 367 6.62 -29.25 9.58
N VAL A 368 6.86 -28.11 8.95
CA VAL A 368 5.85 -27.04 8.81
C VAL A 368 5.68 -26.64 7.36
N SER A 369 4.45 -26.28 7.01
CA SER A 369 4.11 -25.62 5.74
C SER A 369 3.36 -24.32 6.04
N LEU A 370 3.37 -23.38 5.10
CA LEU A 370 2.68 -22.10 5.20
C LEU A 370 2.23 -21.70 3.80
N ASP A 371 0.91 -21.64 3.59
CA ASP A 371 0.35 -20.86 2.49
C ASP A 371 0.27 -19.39 2.96
N PRO A 372 0.94 -18.43 2.31
CA PRO A 372 0.85 -17.02 2.68
C PRO A 372 -0.50 -16.39 2.27
N GLY A 373 -1.26 -17.08 1.43
CA GLY A 373 -2.49 -16.57 0.83
C GLY A 373 -2.26 -15.27 0.09
N VAL A 374 -3.15 -14.29 0.26
CA VAL A 374 -2.98 -12.95 -0.34
C VAL A 374 -2.08 -12.01 0.46
N TYR A 375 -1.52 -12.45 1.59
CA TYR A 375 -0.71 -11.62 2.48
C TYR A 375 0.80 -11.77 2.21
N GLY A 376 1.17 -12.49 1.14
CA GLY A 376 2.57 -12.72 0.76
C GLY A 376 3.34 -11.41 0.53
N GLY A 377 4.55 -11.31 1.08
CA GLY A 377 5.37 -10.09 1.07
C GLY A 377 5.13 -9.13 2.24
N ASN A 378 4.13 -9.39 3.10
CA ASN A 378 3.87 -8.58 4.30
C ASN A 378 4.82 -8.97 5.45
N GLN A 379 5.20 -8.03 6.31
CA GLN A 379 6.11 -8.29 7.43
C GLN A 379 5.39 -8.96 8.61
N THR A 380 5.96 -10.05 9.12
CA THR A 380 5.30 -11.01 10.02
C THR A 380 6.27 -11.59 11.06
N ASN A 381 5.74 -12.25 12.10
CA ASN A 381 6.48 -13.02 13.10
C ASN A 381 5.99 -14.47 13.13
N TYR A 382 6.92 -15.43 13.15
CA TYR A 382 6.63 -16.87 13.28
C TYR A 382 7.06 -17.39 14.64
N TRP A 383 6.20 -18.20 15.26
CA TRP A 383 6.45 -18.82 16.56
C TRP A 383 6.06 -20.30 16.51
N ILE A 384 6.89 -21.18 17.07
CA ILE A 384 6.51 -22.58 17.31
C ILE A 384 6.67 -22.89 18.79
N GLN A 385 5.54 -23.15 19.45
CA GLN A 385 5.47 -23.59 20.83
C GLN A 385 5.36 -25.12 20.87
N ALA A 386 6.04 -25.76 21.82
CA ALA A 386 5.85 -27.15 22.18
C ALA A 386 5.57 -27.26 23.69
N ILE A 387 4.32 -27.57 24.04
CA ILE A 387 3.94 -27.96 25.39
C ILE A 387 4.22 -29.45 25.53
N THR A 388 5.03 -29.83 26.52
CA THR A 388 5.54 -31.20 26.69
C THR A 388 5.24 -31.75 28.10
N PRO A 389 5.38 -33.06 28.35
CA PRO A 389 5.22 -33.64 29.69
C PRO A 389 6.20 -33.09 30.75
N VAL A 390 7.23 -32.33 30.35
CA VAL A 390 8.29 -31.81 31.23
C VAL A 390 8.44 -30.27 31.21
N GLY A 391 7.59 -29.55 30.47
CA GLY A 391 7.59 -28.08 30.42
C GLY A 391 7.26 -27.50 29.04
N THR A 392 7.30 -26.17 28.94
CA THR A 392 7.07 -25.41 27.70
C THR A 392 8.40 -25.11 27.00
N PHE A 393 8.46 -25.39 25.70
CA PHE A 393 9.61 -25.12 24.84
C PHE A 393 9.18 -24.27 23.65
N TRP A 394 10.10 -23.49 23.10
CA TRP A 394 9.89 -22.67 21.91
C TRP A 394 11.03 -22.88 20.91
N LEU A 395 10.71 -22.94 19.62
CA LEU A 395 11.70 -23.06 18.55
C LEU A 395 12.36 -21.70 18.28
N ASN A 396 13.66 -21.59 18.51
CA ASN A 396 14.41 -20.36 18.26
C ASN A 396 14.79 -20.20 16.77
N ASN A 397 15.37 -19.05 16.42
CA ASN A 397 15.89 -18.73 15.09
C ASN A 397 17.11 -19.55 14.60
N LYS A 398 17.50 -20.59 15.34
CA LYS A 398 18.49 -21.61 14.94
C LYS A 398 17.88 -23.01 14.77
N LEU A 399 16.55 -23.12 14.88
CA LEU A 399 15.80 -24.37 14.87
C LEU A 399 16.10 -25.28 16.09
N GLU A 400 16.41 -24.67 17.23
CA GLU A 400 16.61 -25.36 18.51
C GLU A 400 15.36 -25.14 19.40
N PHE A 401 14.78 -26.22 19.96
CA PHE A 401 13.73 -26.10 20.98
C PHE A 401 14.34 -25.75 22.34
N ILE A 402 14.10 -24.52 22.81
CA ILE A 402 14.64 -24.01 24.08
C ILE A 402 13.51 -23.96 25.13
N PRO A 403 13.73 -24.47 26.36
CA PRO A 403 12.74 -24.38 27.43
C PRO A 403 12.56 -22.91 27.86
N SER A 404 11.34 -22.39 27.80
CA SER A 404 11.03 -20.99 28.13
C SER A 404 9.56 -20.78 28.46
N GLU A 405 9.32 -20.05 29.55
CA GLU A 405 7.99 -19.53 29.93
C GLU A 405 7.60 -18.26 29.16
N GLN A 406 8.47 -17.76 28.28
CA GLN A 406 8.23 -16.60 27.41
C GLN A 406 8.40 -17.00 25.94
N PRO A 407 7.61 -16.43 25.02
CA PRO A 407 7.74 -16.69 23.58
C PRO A 407 9.17 -16.44 23.08
N LEU A 408 9.69 -17.37 22.28
CA LEU A 408 10.93 -17.19 21.53
C LEU A 408 10.60 -17.25 20.03
N ARG A 409 11.02 -16.22 19.30
CA ARG A 409 10.71 -16.06 17.87
C ARG A 409 11.53 -17.02 17.03
N MET A 410 10.87 -17.75 16.14
CA MET A 410 11.50 -18.61 15.14
C MET A 410 12.01 -17.77 13.96
N HIS A 411 11.19 -16.83 13.47
CA HIS A 411 11.51 -16.02 12.30
C HIS A 411 10.83 -14.65 12.38
N GLU A 412 11.47 -13.67 11.72
CA GLU A 412 10.98 -12.33 11.46
C GLU A 412 11.34 -11.95 10.02
N GLY A 413 10.41 -11.32 9.30
CA GLY A 413 10.61 -10.99 7.90
C GLY A 413 9.32 -11.06 7.10
N GLU A 414 9.45 -11.27 5.80
CA GLU A 414 8.32 -11.31 4.86
C GLU A 414 7.54 -12.63 4.96
N LEU A 415 6.24 -12.57 4.72
CA LEU A 415 5.38 -13.74 4.62
C LEU A 415 5.63 -14.43 3.27
N PHE A 416 6.11 -15.67 3.29
CA PHE A 416 6.41 -16.45 2.08
C PHE A 416 5.93 -17.90 2.20
N ALA A 417 5.80 -18.57 1.05
CA ALA A 417 5.35 -19.96 1.00
C ALA A 417 6.40 -20.93 1.54
N ILE A 418 6.00 -21.76 2.50
CA ILE A 418 6.82 -22.83 3.09
C ILE A 418 6.21 -24.17 2.72
N ASP A 419 7.01 -25.07 2.13
CA ASP A 419 6.60 -26.43 1.78
C ASP A 419 7.37 -27.45 2.63
N HIS A 420 6.69 -28.06 3.60
CA HIS A 420 7.14 -29.16 4.46
C HIS A 420 8.56 -29.00 5.03
N PHE A 421 8.92 -27.79 5.46
CA PHE A 421 10.23 -27.48 6.00
C PHE A 421 10.49 -28.24 7.31
N PRO A 422 11.58 -29.02 7.43
CA PRO A 422 11.86 -29.85 8.59
C PRO A 422 12.40 -29.02 9.77
N ILE A 423 11.74 -29.13 10.93
CA ILE A 423 12.13 -28.46 12.18
C ILE A 423 12.64 -29.40 13.26
N LEU A 424 12.36 -30.71 13.16
CA LEU A 424 12.90 -31.74 14.06
C LEU A 424 12.90 -33.12 13.39
N ASN A 425 13.89 -33.94 13.71
CA ASN A 425 13.86 -35.38 13.47
C ASN A 425 14.61 -36.08 14.62
N ILE A 426 13.92 -36.90 15.41
CA ILE A 426 14.44 -37.48 16.66
C ILE A 426 13.86 -38.88 16.93
N SER A 427 14.58 -39.71 17.69
CA SER A 427 14.02 -40.95 18.26
C SER A 427 13.04 -40.63 19.40
N THR A 428 11.85 -41.22 19.40
CA THR A 428 10.92 -41.10 20.55
C THR A 428 11.47 -41.75 21.82
N GLY A 429 12.50 -42.62 21.71
CA GLY A 429 13.22 -43.16 22.87
C GLY A 429 14.06 -42.11 23.63
N GLU A 430 14.30 -40.94 23.04
CA GLU A 430 14.96 -39.80 23.68
C GLU A 430 13.94 -38.86 24.38
N LEU A 431 12.64 -39.12 24.20
CA LEU A 431 11.54 -38.29 24.70
C LEU A 431 10.76 -39.00 25.83
N PRO A 432 10.38 -38.28 26.91
CA PRO A 432 9.45 -38.80 27.91
C PRO A 432 8.13 -39.30 27.30
N ALA A 433 7.63 -40.44 27.77
CA ALA A 433 6.27 -40.88 27.43
C ALA A 433 5.21 -39.89 27.98
N GLY A 434 4.16 -39.65 27.20
CA GLY A 434 3.12 -38.66 27.50
C GLY A 434 2.62 -37.92 26.25
N THR A 435 1.80 -36.89 26.48
CA THR A 435 1.22 -36.06 25.42
C THR A 435 2.02 -34.78 25.22
N TYR A 436 2.23 -34.41 23.96
CA TYR A 436 2.87 -33.20 23.49
C TYR A 436 1.87 -32.45 22.61
N THR A 437 1.75 -31.14 22.79
CA THR A 437 0.94 -30.26 21.93
C THR A 437 1.87 -29.24 21.31
N LEU A 438 1.98 -29.25 19.98
CA LEU A 438 2.82 -28.33 19.24
C LEU A 438 1.96 -27.40 18.40
N THR A 439 2.19 -26.10 18.51
CA THR A 439 1.46 -25.06 17.79
C THR A 439 2.42 -24.21 16.98
N PHE A 440 2.16 -24.09 15.68
CA PHE A 440 2.81 -23.12 14.79
C PHE A 440 1.86 -21.94 14.58
N THR A 441 2.27 -20.77 15.06
CA THR A 441 1.56 -19.48 14.98
C THR A 441 2.28 -18.54 14.03
N VAL A 442 1.50 -17.79 13.25
CA VAL A 442 1.94 -16.69 12.39
C VAL A 442 1.10 -15.46 12.72
N ASP A 443 1.75 -14.34 13.03
CA ASP A 443 1.10 -13.06 13.29
C ASP A 443 1.02 -12.20 12.01
N ASP A 444 0.09 -11.26 11.96
CA ASP A 444 -0.17 -10.35 10.83
C ASP A 444 0.70 -9.08 10.83
N ASN A 445 1.66 -8.98 11.76
CA ASN A 445 2.61 -7.88 11.87
C ASN A 445 3.97 -8.34 12.45
N GLN A 446 4.91 -7.39 12.64
CA GLN A 446 6.29 -7.65 13.07
C GLN A 446 6.67 -6.95 14.40
N ASP A 447 5.74 -6.77 15.35
CA ASP A 447 6.00 -6.03 16.61
C ASP A 447 6.82 -6.83 17.65
N GLY A 448 6.84 -8.16 17.58
CA GLY A 448 7.49 -9.05 18.55
C GLY A 448 6.62 -9.55 19.70
N ILE A 449 5.32 -9.36 19.60
CA ILE A 449 4.31 -9.86 20.53
C ILE A 449 3.51 -10.94 19.80
N ILE A 450 3.47 -12.17 20.33
CA ILE A 450 2.60 -13.20 19.77
C ILE A 450 1.12 -12.76 19.92
N ASN A 451 0.45 -12.55 18.79
CA ASN A 451 -0.96 -12.16 18.74
C ASN A 451 -1.87 -13.36 18.53
N ASP A 452 -1.31 -14.47 18.03
CA ASP A 452 -2.00 -15.75 17.83
C ASP A 452 -3.05 -15.69 16.70
N THR A 453 -2.82 -14.78 15.73
CA THR A 453 -3.73 -14.37 14.65
C THR A 453 -4.15 -15.53 13.76
N VAL A 454 -3.20 -16.32 13.24
CA VAL A 454 -3.48 -17.61 12.58
C VAL A 454 -2.50 -18.68 13.07
N LYS A 455 -2.99 -19.91 13.27
CA LYS A 455 -2.18 -21.02 13.80
C LYS A 455 -2.71 -22.40 13.46
N SER A 456 -1.82 -23.39 13.55
CA SER A 456 -2.12 -24.81 13.44
C SER A 456 -1.49 -25.57 14.61
N THR A 457 -2.17 -26.62 15.09
CA THR A 457 -1.76 -27.38 16.28
C THR A 457 -1.86 -28.89 16.04
N VAL A 458 -0.77 -29.62 16.29
CA VAL A 458 -0.71 -31.09 16.25
C VAL A 458 -0.51 -31.67 17.65
N THR A 459 -1.20 -32.78 17.95
CA THR A 459 -1.08 -33.49 19.24
C THR A 459 -0.40 -34.84 19.09
N ILE A 460 0.74 -35.03 19.75
CA ILE A 460 1.55 -36.26 19.68
C ILE A 460 1.43 -36.98 21.02
N THR A 461 1.13 -38.27 21.02
CA THR A 461 1.15 -39.10 22.23
C THR A 461 2.21 -40.18 22.10
N ILE A 462 3.22 -40.15 22.96
CA ILE A 462 4.29 -41.16 23.04
C ILE A 462 3.92 -42.16 24.14
N THR A 463 3.67 -43.42 23.78
CA THR A 463 3.45 -44.51 24.73
C THR A 463 4.74 -45.28 25.04
N PRO A 464 4.90 -45.88 26.23
CA PRO A 464 5.98 -46.83 26.52
C PRO A 464 5.95 -48.08 25.61
#